data_AF-A0A2E7LAA8-F1
#
_entry.id   AF-A0A2E7LAA8-F1
#
_cell.length_a   1.000
_cell.length_b   1.000
_cell.length_c   1.000
_cell.angle_alpha   90.00
_cell.angle_beta   90.00
_cell.angle_gamma   90.00
#
_symmetry.space_group_name_H-M   'P 1'
#
loop_
_entity.id
_entity.type
_entity.pdbx_description
1 polymer ?
#
loop_
_entity_poly.entity_id
_entity_poly.type
_entity_poly.pdbx_seq_one_letter_code
_entity_poly.pdbx_strand_id
1 'polypeptide(L)'
;METVALSKSLGNDIYAYLQTRLLMPRIAALGTLVLLAAWCHSVPQSLPPHWGHALIDMLLAALLLAQFRIWDDLADVPIDRRVDPNRTLCTTLHRKAFQLIVIGLATTAAGLLVSTADPAAPGLLGGLTLLMVCWYWFPPRSSWSGLNYHVVLLKYPAFILLIDSRRAPLSGDTTILQTIVGVYLLLCVFEVCHDRMLRQRTRFRLVAGVEACLLLCVAFTTGLLP
;
A
#
# COMPACT_ATOMS: atom_id res chain seq x y z
N MET A 1 12.48 -2.36 42.22
CA MET A 1 12.24 -1.98 40.81
C MET A 1 10.84 -1.45 40.74
N GLU A 2 10.71 -0.14 40.93
CA GLU A 2 9.43 0.54 41.06
C GLU A 2 8.67 0.55 39.74
N THR A 3 7.40 0.22 39.87
CA THR A 3 6.32 0.30 38.91
C THR A 3 6.07 1.74 38.49
N VAL A 4 6.98 2.33 37.71
CA VAL A 4 6.65 3.48 36.84
C VAL A 4 6.04 2.93 35.56
N ALA A 5 4.95 2.17 35.71
CA ALA A 5 3.99 1.98 34.64
C ALA A 5 3.17 3.27 34.55
N LEU A 6 3.82 4.37 34.14
CA LEU A 6 3.12 5.53 33.60
C LEU A 6 2.18 4.96 32.55
N SER A 7 0.88 5.04 32.81
CA SER A 7 -0.17 4.59 31.91
C SER A 7 0.00 5.36 30.61
N LYS A 8 0.76 4.78 29.65
CA LYS A 8 0.87 5.35 28.32
C LYS A 8 -0.54 5.53 27.80
N SER A 9 -0.93 6.76 27.50
CA SER A 9 -2.26 7.03 26.95
C SER A 9 -2.33 6.47 25.53
N LEU A 10 -3.50 5.99 25.12
CA LEU A 10 -3.77 5.57 23.74
C LEU A 10 -3.36 6.67 22.73
N GLY A 11 -3.60 7.94 23.05
CA GLY A 11 -3.22 9.06 22.21
C GLY A 11 -1.72 9.16 21.95
N ASN A 12 -0.89 8.93 22.98
CA ASN A 12 0.56 8.95 22.83
C ASN A 12 1.06 7.79 21.95
N ASP A 13 0.46 6.61 22.07
CA ASP A 13 0.79 5.47 21.22
C ASP A 13 0.40 5.72 19.75
N ILE A 14 -0.78 6.29 19.50
CA ILE A 14 -1.23 6.67 18.15
C ILE A 14 -0.29 7.71 17.55
N TYR A 15 0.03 8.78 18.28
CA TYR A 15 0.93 9.83 17.81
C TYR A 15 2.32 9.28 17.49
N ALA A 16 2.91 8.50 18.40
CA ALA A 16 4.20 7.86 18.18
C ALA A 16 4.17 6.93 16.95
N TYR A 17 3.09 6.18 16.75
CA TYR A 17 2.91 5.35 15.56
C TYR A 17 2.83 6.18 14.28
N LEU A 18 2.04 7.25 14.27
CA LEU A 18 1.90 8.13 13.11
C LEU A 18 3.25 8.71 12.69
N GLN A 19 4.01 9.28 13.62
CA GLN A 19 5.32 9.86 13.34
C GLN A 19 6.32 8.84 12.80
N THR A 20 6.33 7.63 13.35
CA THR A 20 7.35 6.62 13.03
C THR A 20 6.98 5.73 11.85
N ARG A 21 5.71 5.67 11.40
CA ARG A 21 5.28 4.73 10.36
C ARG A 21 4.48 5.34 9.22
N LEU A 22 3.66 6.37 9.47
CA LEU A 22 2.74 6.92 8.47
C LEU A 22 3.19 8.29 7.92
N LEU A 23 3.71 9.17 8.77
CA LEU A 23 4.17 10.51 8.38
C LEU A 23 5.61 10.52 7.84
N MET A 24 6.10 9.38 7.37
CA MET A 24 7.43 9.29 6.78
C MET A 24 7.44 9.81 5.34
N PRO A 25 8.49 10.52 4.90
CA PRO A 25 8.60 11.03 3.53
C PRO A 25 8.38 9.96 2.45
N ARG A 26 8.81 8.72 2.71
CA ARG A 26 8.59 7.58 1.79
C ARG A 26 7.12 7.22 1.59
N ILE A 27 6.28 7.35 2.63
CA ILE A 27 4.84 7.05 2.53
C ILE A 27 4.14 8.18 1.77
N ALA A 28 4.56 9.43 2.00
CA ALA A 28 4.09 10.56 1.21
C ALA A 28 4.46 10.39 -0.28
N ALA A 29 5.71 10.05 -0.59
CA ALA A 29 6.16 9.81 -1.96
C ALA A 29 5.39 8.66 -2.63
N LEU A 30 5.12 7.58 -1.89
CA LEU A 30 4.30 6.47 -2.36
C LEU A 30 2.84 6.89 -2.64
N GLY A 31 2.25 7.69 -1.76
CA GLY A 31 0.91 8.24 -1.99
C GLY A 31 0.85 9.15 -3.20
N THR A 32 1.85 10.01 -3.38
CA THR A 32 2.00 10.83 -4.58
C THR A 32 2.14 9.96 -5.84
N LEU A 33 2.96 8.92 -5.80
CA LEU A 33 3.13 8.00 -6.93
C LEU A 33 1.81 7.31 -7.31
N VAL A 34 1.07 6.77 -6.33
CA VAL A 34 -0.23 6.12 -6.55
C VAL A 34 -1.26 7.09 -7.12
N LEU A 35 -1.33 8.32 -6.59
CA LEU A 35 -2.26 9.35 -7.08
C LEU A 35 -1.91 9.79 -8.50
N LEU A 36 -0.64 10.08 -8.78
CA LEU A 36 -0.20 10.47 -10.11
C LEU A 36 -0.47 9.37 -11.12
N ALA A 37 -0.17 8.10 -10.78
CA ALA A 37 -0.45 6.96 -11.64
C ALA A 37 -1.94 6.82 -11.96
N ALA A 38 -2.83 6.97 -10.96
CA ALA A 38 -4.27 6.96 -11.20
C ALA A 38 -4.73 8.14 -12.07
N TRP A 39 -4.18 9.33 -11.83
CA TRP A 39 -4.57 10.53 -12.55
C TRP A 39 -4.04 10.59 -13.99
N CYS A 40 -2.88 10.01 -14.28
CA CYS A 40 -2.30 9.99 -15.62
C CYS A 40 -3.19 9.28 -16.65
N HIS A 41 -4.01 8.31 -16.21
CA HIS A 41 -4.92 7.60 -17.10
C HIS A 41 -6.19 8.39 -17.42
N SER A 42 -6.74 9.10 -16.42
CA SER A 42 -8.04 9.77 -16.57
C SER A 42 -8.00 11.10 -17.33
N VAL A 43 -6.91 11.42 -18.05
CA VAL A 43 -6.79 12.66 -18.87
C VAL A 43 -7.08 12.39 -20.34
N PRO A 44 -8.37 12.30 -20.74
CA PRO A 44 -8.77 12.82 -22.03
C PRO A 44 -9.78 13.99 -21.88
N GLN A 45 -9.32 15.20 -22.21
CA GLN A 45 -10.06 16.26 -22.93
C GLN A 45 -11.13 17.18 -22.30
N SER A 46 -11.43 17.23 -20.99
CA SER A 46 -12.28 18.34 -20.50
C SER A 46 -12.00 18.83 -19.09
N LEU A 47 -11.20 19.90 -18.98
CA LEU A 47 -11.04 20.81 -17.83
C LEU A 47 -10.63 20.14 -16.50
N PRO A 48 -10.03 20.87 -15.52
CA PRO A 48 -9.43 20.22 -14.36
C PRO A 48 -10.48 19.43 -13.57
N PRO A 49 -10.11 18.25 -13.02
CA PRO A 49 -10.98 17.53 -12.11
C PRO A 49 -11.44 18.53 -11.04
N HIS A 50 -12.76 18.70 -10.87
CA HIS A 50 -13.26 19.58 -9.82
C HIS A 50 -12.52 19.24 -8.54
N TRP A 51 -12.00 20.26 -7.84
CA TRP A 51 -11.13 20.06 -6.66
C TRP A 51 -11.72 19.09 -5.64
N GLY A 52 -13.05 18.96 -5.58
CA GLY A 52 -13.75 17.93 -4.81
C GLY A 52 -13.40 16.48 -5.19
N HIS A 53 -13.32 16.13 -6.47
CA HIS A 53 -12.91 14.78 -6.88
C HIS A 53 -11.47 14.48 -6.48
N ALA A 54 -10.55 15.43 -6.71
CA ALA A 54 -9.16 15.31 -6.31
C ALA A 54 -9.01 15.15 -4.79
N LEU A 55 -9.76 15.91 -4.00
CA LEU A 55 -9.81 15.78 -2.54
C LEU A 55 -10.27 14.39 -2.09
N ILE A 56 -11.31 13.84 -2.73
CA ILE A 56 -11.79 12.51 -2.37
C ILE A 56 -10.79 11.43 -2.83
N ASP A 57 -10.11 11.59 -3.97
CA ASP A 57 -9.06 10.66 -4.42
C ASP A 57 -7.88 10.67 -3.43
N MET A 58 -7.44 11.86 -3.00
CA MET A 58 -6.40 12.01 -1.97
C MET A 58 -6.83 11.37 -0.64
N LEU A 59 -8.09 11.58 -0.22
CA LEU A 59 -8.64 10.97 0.99
C LEU A 59 -8.68 9.44 0.86
N LEU A 60 -9.15 8.91 -0.27
CA LEU A 60 -9.19 7.47 -0.52
C LEU A 60 -7.78 6.87 -0.51
N ALA A 61 -6.81 7.49 -1.19
CA ALA A 61 -5.42 7.07 -1.17
C ALA A 61 -4.85 7.06 0.27
N ALA A 62 -5.11 8.09 1.05
CA ALA A 62 -4.68 8.17 2.44
C ALA A 62 -5.33 7.06 3.31
N LEU A 63 -6.62 6.80 3.14
CA LEU A 63 -7.34 5.73 3.85
C LEU A 63 -6.79 4.34 3.48
N LEU A 64 -6.57 4.07 2.18
CA LEU A 64 -6.00 2.81 1.69
C LEU A 64 -4.57 2.60 2.20
N LEU A 65 -3.71 3.61 2.09
CA LEU A 65 -2.34 3.52 2.61
C LEU A 65 -2.32 3.32 4.12
N ALA A 66 -3.11 4.10 4.87
CA ALA A 66 -3.13 4.00 6.32
C ALA A 66 -3.67 2.65 6.81
N GLN A 67 -4.80 2.18 6.28
CA GLN A 67 -5.42 0.94 6.75
C GLN A 67 -4.52 -0.26 6.49
N PHE A 68 -3.97 -0.39 5.27
CA PHE A 68 -3.14 -1.53 4.91
C PHE A 68 -1.79 -1.43 5.62
N ARG A 69 -1.23 -0.24 5.81
CA ARG A 69 0.02 -0.09 6.57
C ARG A 69 -0.12 -0.50 8.03
N ILE A 70 -1.18 -0.05 8.70
CA ILE A 70 -1.46 -0.46 10.09
C ILE A 70 -1.75 -1.95 10.16
N TRP A 71 -2.47 -2.50 9.20
CA TRP A 71 -2.77 -3.92 9.15
C TRP A 71 -1.51 -4.78 8.95
N ASP A 72 -0.64 -4.43 8.01
CA ASP A 72 0.66 -5.11 7.82
C ASP A 72 1.45 -5.13 9.14
N ASP A 73 1.59 -3.95 9.77
CA ASP A 73 2.34 -3.80 11.01
C ASP A 73 1.71 -4.59 12.16
N LEU A 74 0.38 -4.73 12.20
CA LEU A 74 -0.33 -5.56 13.17
C LEU A 74 -0.11 -7.06 12.92
N ALA A 75 -0.02 -7.48 11.66
CA ALA A 75 0.22 -8.87 11.26
C ALA A 75 1.68 -9.29 11.55
N ASP A 76 2.61 -8.35 11.47
CA ASP A 76 4.05 -8.59 11.65
C ASP A 76 4.53 -8.49 13.12
N VAL A 77 3.68 -8.06 14.06
CA VAL A 77 4.02 -7.97 15.51
C VAL A 77 4.80 -9.18 16.06
N PRO A 78 4.42 -10.46 15.78
CA PRO A 78 5.17 -11.60 16.33
C PRO A 78 6.62 -11.68 15.83
N ILE A 79 6.87 -11.25 14.59
CA ILE A 79 8.19 -11.20 13.95
C ILE A 79 8.94 -9.97 14.48
N ASP A 80 8.27 -8.82 14.49
CA ASP A 80 8.82 -7.55 14.95
C ASP A 80 9.29 -7.61 16.39
N ARG A 81 8.59 -8.33 17.28
CA ARG A 81 9.04 -8.53 18.67
C ARG A 81 10.43 -9.18 18.77
N ARG A 82 10.86 -9.91 17.75
CA ARG A 82 12.18 -10.56 17.69
C ARG A 82 13.22 -9.68 17.02
N VAL A 83 12.82 -8.90 16.02
CA VAL A 83 13.72 -8.10 15.17
C VAL A 83 13.89 -6.68 15.69
N ASP A 84 12.79 -6.02 16.07
CA ASP A 84 12.73 -4.66 16.61
C ASP A 84 11.66 -4.57 17.72
N PRO A 85 11.99 -5.04 18.94
CA PRO A 85 11.03 -5.09 20.06
C PRO A 85 10.58 -3.70 20.52
N ASN A 86 11.29 -2.64 20.13
CA ASN A 86 11.01 -1.27 20.55
C ASN A 86 9.91 -0.59 19.71
N ARG A 87 9.41 -1.25 18.65
CA ARG A 87 8.32 -0.71 17.82
C ARG A 87 7.08 -0.43 18.67
N THR A 88 6.37 0.65 18.35
CA THR A 88 5.15 1.08 19.07
C THR A 88 4.12 -0.04 19.18
N LEU A 89 3.85 -0.79 18.11
CA LEU A 89 2.89 -1.91 18.16
C LEU A 89 3.37 -3.13 18.94
N CYS A 90 4.69 -3.27 19.16
CA CYS A 90 5.25 -4.33 19.99
C CYS A 90 5.11 -4.01 21.48
N THR A 91 5.16 -2.73 21.84
CA THR A 91 5.18 -2.23 23.22
C THR A 91 3.82 -1.71 23.72
N THR A 92 2.89 -1.37 22.82
CA THR A 92 1.56 -0.86 23.20
C THR A 92 0.69 -1.93 23.87
N LEU A 93 -0.06 -1.51 24.88
CA LEU A 93 -1.15 -2.30 25.49
C LEU A 93 -2.47 -2.16 24.70
N HIS A 94 -2.56 -1.16 23.81
CA HIS A 94 -3.79 -0.77 23.12
C HIS A 94 -3.95 -1.41 21.73
N ARG A 95 -3.44 -2.63 21.53
CA ARG A 95 -3.46 -3.28 20.20
C ARG A 95 -4.86 -3.41 19.60
N LYS A 96 -5.89 -3.67 20.43
CA LYS A 96 -7.29 -3.73 19.99
C LYS A 96 -7.78 -2.40 19.41
N ALA A 97 -7.34 -1.26 19.95
CA ALA A 97 -7.69 0.05 19.41
C ALA A 97 -7.12 0.23 17.99
N PHE A 98 -5.88 -0.19 17.72
CA PHE A 98 -5.32 -0.17 16.36
C PHE A 98 -6.11 -1.06 15.39
N GLN A 99 -6.58 -2.23 15.83
CA GLN A 99 -7.46 -3.08 15.01
C GLN A 99 -8.78 -2.38 14.68
N LEU A 100 -9.40 -1.71 15.66
CA LEU A 100 -10.61 -0.91 15.44
C LEU A 100 -10.37 0.27 14.50
N ILE A 101 -9.20 0.92 14.58
CA ILE A 101 -8.80 1.98 13.64
C ILE A 101 -8.71 1.42 12.22
N VAL A 102 -8.07 0.26 12.01
CA VAL A 102 -8.01 -0.40 10.68
C VAL A 102 -9.42 -0.66 10.15
N ILE A 103 -10.30 -1.23 10.96
CA ILE A 103 -11.69 -1.50 10.57
C ILE A 103 -12.40 -0.19 10.20
N GLY A 104 -12.26 0.86 11.00
CA GLY A 104 -12.87 2.17 10.72
C GLY A 104 -12.35 2.82 9.44
N LEU A 105 -11.05 2.72 9.15
CA LEU A 105 -10.46 3.20 7.90
C LEU A 105 -10.96 2.38 6.70
N ALA A 106 -11.05 1.06 6.85
CA ALA A 106 -11.53 0.15 5.81
C ALA A 106 -13.00 0.38 5.47
N THR A 107 -13.86 0.52 6.48
CA THR A 107 -15.29 0.81 6.28
C THR A 107 -15.50 2.19 5.64
N THR A 108 -14.72 3.19 6.03
CA THR A 108 -14.76 4.52 5.41
C THR A 108 -14.35 4.44 3.94
N ALA A 109 -13.25 3.76 3.62
CA ALA A 109 -12.81 3.56 2.24
C ALA A 109 -13.86 2.80 1.40
N ALA A 110 -14.45 1.74 1.95
CA ALA A 110 -15.53 1.01 1.30
C ALA A 110 -16.76 1.90 1.06
N GLY A 111 -17.14 2.74 2.03
CA GLY A 111 -18.24 3.71 1.86
C GLY A 111 -17.98 4.73 0.75
N LEU A 112 -16.75 5.22 0.63
CA LEU A 112 -16.34 6.09 -0.47
C LEU A 112 -16.40 5.39 -1.83
N LEU A 113 -16.16 4.08 -1.89
CA LEU A 113 -16.21 3.28 -3.13
C LEU A 113 -17.63 2.87 -3.52
N VAL A 114 -18.48 2.53 -2.55
CA VAL A 114 -19.89 2.18 -2.79
C VAL A 114 -20.68 3.39 -3.32
N SER A 115 -20.25 4.60 -3.00
CA SER A 115 -20.84 5.84 -3.54
C SER A 115 -20.36 6.19 -4.97
N THR A 116 -19.53 5.35 -5.59
CA THR A 116 -19.06 5.54 -6.97
C THR A 116 -19.99 4.89 -7.98
N ALA A 117 -19.82 5.23 -9.26
CA ALA A 117 -20.61 4.65 -10.35
C ALA A 117 -20.20 3.20 -10.70
N ASP A 118 -19.06 2.71 -10.21
CA ASP A 118 -18.54 1.39 -10.56
C ASP A 118 -18.84 0.33 -9.47
N PRO A 119 -19.77 -0.60 -9.70
CA PRO A 119 -20.09 -1.66 -8.74
C PRO A 119 -18.95 -2.67 -8.56
N ALA A 120 -17.95 -2.72 -9.45
CA ALA A 120 -16.81 -3.61 -9.32
C ALA A 120 -15.78 -3.12 -8.28
N ALA A 121 -15.75 -1.82 -7.96
CA ALA A 121 -14.74 -1.25 -7.08
C ALA A 121 -14.80 -1.79 -5.64
N PRO A 122 -15.98 -1.90 -4.98
CA PRO A 122 -16.08 -2.59 -3.69
C PRO A 122 -15.67 -4.06 -3.77
N GLY A 123 -15.97 -4.73 -4.88
CA GLY A 123 -15.55 -6.11 -5.14
C GLY A 123 -14.03 -6.26 -5.21
N LEU A 124 -13.34 -5.34 -5.89
CA LEU A 124 -11.88 -5.29 -5.95
C LEU A 124 -11.25 -5.08 -4.57
N LEU A 125 -11.78 -4.13 -3.77
CA LEU A 125 -11.31 -3.93 -2.39
C LEU A 125 -11.55 -5.16 -1.52
N GLY A 126 -12.72 -5.80 -1.66
CA GLY A 126 -13.06 -7.04 -0.96
C GLY A 126 -12.12 -8.19 -1.32
N GLY A 127 -11.86 -8.39 -2.61
CA GLY A 127 -10.92 -9.39 -3.12
C GLY A 127 -9.48 -9.14 -2.66
N LEU A 128 -9.02 -7.89 -2.69
CA LEU A 128 -7.72 -7.51 -2.15
C LEU A 128 -7.63 -7.79 -0.65
N THR A 129 -8.67 -7.44 0.11
CA THR A 129 -8.74 -7.70 1.55
C THR A 129 -8.69 -9.19 1.83
N LEU A 130 -9.47 -9.99 1.10
CA LEU A 130 -9.48 -11.45 1.23
C LEU A 130 -8.09 -12.04 0.93
N LEU A 131 -7.45 -11.60 -0.16
CA LEU A 131 -6.09 -12.01 -0.50
C LEU A 131 -5.10 -11.73 0.64
N MET A 132 -5.16 -10.53 1.23
CA MET A 132 -4.29 -10.16 2.36
C MET A 132 -4.60 -10.95 3.63
N VAL A 133 -5.88 -11.22 3.94
CA VAL A 133 -6.26 -12.12 5.05
C VAL A 133 -5.65 -13.50 4.84
N CYS A 134 -5.88 -14.11 3.67
CA CYS A 134 -5.37 -15.43 3.34
C CYS A 134 -3.84 -15.47 3.40
N TRP A 135 -3.16 -14.45 2.88
CA TRP A 135 -1.71 -14.35 2.95
C TRP A 135 -1.20 -14.25 4.38
N TYR A 136 -1.81 -13.42 5.22
CA TYR A 136 -1.39 -13.24 6.62
C TYR A 136 -1.71 -14.43 7.52
N TRP A 137 -2.70 -15.24 7.16
CA TRP A 137 -2.99 -16.50 7.84
C TRP A 137 -2.04 -17.63 7.43
N PHE A 138 -1.32 -17.51 6.32
CA PHE A 138 -0.44 -18.56 5.82
C PHE A 138 0.90 -18.59 6.58
N PRO A 139 1.16 -19.58 7.46
CA PRO A 139 2.35 -19.55 8.34
C PRO A 139 3.70 -19.54 7.61
N PRO A 140 3.88 -20.25 6.47
CA PRO A 140 5.15 -20.22 5.73
C PRO A 140 5.49 -18.87 5.11
N ARG A 141 4.60 -17.86 5.11
CA ARG A 141 4.88 -16.52 4.53
C ARG A 141 6.20 -15.93 5.00
N SER A 142 6.55 -16.15 6.28
CA SER A 142 7.77 -15.62 6.90
C SER A 142 9.06 -16.25 6.33
N SER A 143 8.97 -17.48 5.84
CA SER A 143 10.08 -18.19 5.18
C SER A 143 10.21 -17.84 3.70
N TRP A 144 9.14 -17.34 3.08
CA TRP A 144 9.06 -17.05 1.65
C TRP A 144 9.28 -15.57 1.36
N SER A 145 10.45 -15.04 1.75
CA SER A 145 10.73 -13.60 1.66
C SER A 145 10.51 -13.00 0.26
N GLY A 146 10.79 -13.78 -0.79
CA GLY A 146 10.55 -13.39 -2.19
C GLY A 146 9.07 -13.22 -2.52
N LEU A 147 8.26 -14.26 -2.25
CA LEU A 147 6.82 -14.18 -2.51
C LEU A 147 6.15 -13.14 -1.61
N ASN A 148 6.63 -12.98 -0.38
CA ASN A 148 6.07 -12.04 0.58
C ASN A 148 6.15 -10.59 0.09
N TYR A 149 7.28 -10.13 -0.43
CA TYR A 149 7.35 -8.73 -0.90
C TYR A 149 6.43 -8.53 -2.11
N HIS A 150 6.39 -9.46 -3.07
CA HIS A 150 5.50 -9.36 -4.23
C HIS A 150 4.02 -9.29 -3.84
N VAL A 151 3.56 -10.18 -2.96
CA VAL A 151 2.16 -10.21 -2.50
C VAL A 151 1.83 -8.91 -1.76
N VAL A 152 2.71 -8.43 -0.88
CA VAL A 152 2.49 -7.18 -0.15
C VAL A 152 2.46 -5.96 -1.07
N LEU A 153 3.31 -5.91 -2.11
CA LEU A 153 3.36 -4.81 -3.07
C LEU A 153 2.16 -4.82 -4.04
N LEU A 154 1.50 -5.97 -4.26
CA LEU A 154 0.38 -6.11 -5.18
C LEU A 154 -0.81 -5.19 -4.86
N LYS A 155 -0.94 -4.74 -3.61
CA LYS A 155 -1.99 -3.80 -3.22
C LYS A 155 -1.86 -2.42 -3.86
N TYR A 156 -0.67 -1.98 -4.23
CA TYR A 156 -0.48 -0.65 -4.81
C TYR A 156 -1.07 -0.52 -6.22
N PRO A 157 -0.88 -1.50 -7.13
CA PRO A 157 -1.70 -1.63 -8.34
C PRO A 157 -3.20 -1.59 -8.08
N ALA A 158 -3.68 -2.33 -7.07
CA ALA A 158 -5.10 -2.32 -6.73
C ALA A 158 -5.57 -0.94 -6.22
N PHE A 159 -4.74 -0.19 -5.50
CA PHE A 159 -5.08 1.18 -5.08
C PHE A 159 -5.22 2.12 -6.26
N ILE A 160 -4.34 2.01 -7.26
CA ILE A 160 -4.43 2.81 -8.50
C ILE A 160 -5.77 2.53 -9.18
N LEU A 161 -6.12 1.25 -9.35
CA LEU A 161 -7.39 0.84 -9.94
C LEU A 161 -8.61 1.33 -9.14
N LEU A 162 -8.58 1.24 -7.81
CA LEU A 162 -9.67 1.70 -6.93
C LEU A 162 -9.87 3.22 -6.96
N ILE A 163 -8.80 3.99 -7.19
CA ILE A 163 -8.88 5.45 -7.33
C ILE A 163 -9.39 5.81 -8.72
N ASP A 164 -8.87 5.16 -9.77
CA ASP A 164 -9.28 5.40 -11.15
C ASP A 164 -10.73 4.98 -11.41
N SER A 165 -11.20 3.89 -10.78
CA SER A 165 -12.58 3.39 -10.91
C SER A 165 -13.65 4.39 -10.47
N ARG A 166 -13.28 5.43 -9.74
CA ARG A 166 -14.19 6.51 -9.35
C ARG A 166 -14.58 7.41 -10.51
N ARG A 167 -13.78 7.43 -11.58
CA ARG A 167 -13.91 8.33 -12.73
C ARG A 167 -14.42 7.60 -13.96
N ALA A 168 -13.99 6.36 -14.15
CA ALA A 168 -14.41 5.51 -15.23
C ALA A 168 -14.60 4.07 -14.72
N PRO A 169 -15.52 3.28 -15.29
CA PRO A 169 -15.60 1.86 -14.98
C PRO A 169 -14.26 1.17 -15.24
N LEU A 170 -13.91 0.19 -14.42
CA LEU A 170 -12.74 -0.66 -14.63
C LEU A 170 -12.81 -1.31 -16.02
N SER A 171 -12.04 -0.75 -16.96
CA SER A 171 -11.95 -1.24 -18.34
C SER A 171 -10.59 -1.88 -18.56
N GLY A 172 -10.50 -2.83 -19.49
CA GLY A 172 -9.26 -3.48 -19.86
C GLY A 172 -8.33 -2.60 -20.71
N ASP A 173 -8.32 -1.29 -20.47
CA ASP A 173 -7.49 -0.35 -21.22
C ASP A 173 -6.01 -0.72 -21.04
N THR A 174 -5.31 -0.85 -22.16
CA THR A 174 -3.89 -1.22 -22.18
C THR A 174 -3.02 -0.20 -21.47
N THR A 175 -3.43 1.07 -21.43
CA THR A 175 -2.69 2.20 -20.83
C THR A 175 -2.71 2.12 -19.30
N ILE A 176 -3.87 1.86 -18.69
CA ILE A 176 -3.95 1.66 -17.24
C ILE A 176 -3.18 0.41 -16.84
N LEU A 177 -3.28 -0.66 -17.63
CA LEU A 177 -2.54 -1.90 -17.42
C LEU A 177 -1.02 -1.65 -17.42
N GLN A 178 -0.50 -0.95 -18.43
CA GLN A 178 0.92 -0.57 -18.49
C GLN A 178 1.34 0.28 -17.29
N THR A 179 0.48 1.21 -16.86
CA THR A 179 0.75 2.08 -15.69
C THR A 179 0.85 1.28 -14.40
N ILE A 180 -0.12 0.39 -14.12
CA ILE A 180 -0.10 -0.42 -12.90
C ILE A 180 1.06 -1.42 -12.89
N VAL A 181 1.41 -2.00 -14.06
CA VAL A 181 2.57 -2.90 -14.20
C VAL A 181 3.86 -2.11 -13.99
N GLY A 182 3.98 -0.91 -14.57
CA GLY A 182 5.13 -0.04 -14.39
C GLY A 182 5.34 0.35 -12.92
N VAL A 183 4.28 0.79 -12.22
CA VAL A 183 4.37 1.12 -10.79
C VAL A 183 4.73 -0.11 -9.97
N TYR A 184 4.13 -1.27 -10.25
CA TYR A 184 4.46 -2.52 -9.55
C TYR A 184 5.94 -2.89 -9.69
N LEU A 185 6.47 -2.89 -10.91
CA LEU A 185 7.87 -3.23 -11.17
C LEU A 185 8.82 -2.20 -10.53
N LEU A 186 8.48 -0.91 -10.60
CA LEU A 186 9.24 0.16 -9.94
C LEU A 186 9.33 -0.07 -8.43
N LEU A 187 8.21 -0.42 -7.78
CA LEU A 187 8.19 -0.70 -6.35
C LEU A 187 8.97 -1.98 -6.00
N CYS A 188 8.91 -3.03 -6.83
CA CYS A 188 9.69 -4.25 -6.62
C CYS A 188 11.20 -3.97 -6.66
N VAL A 189 11.66 -3.23 -7.69
CA VAL A 189 13.07 -2.83 -7.82
C VAL A 189 13.49 -1.92 -6.67
N PHE A 190 12.63 -0.97 -6.28
CA PHE A 190 12.88 -0.09 -5.13
C PHE A 190 13.04 -0.88 -3.84
N GLU A 191 12.17 -1.85 -3.57
CA GLU A 191 12.21 -2.67 -2.36
C GLU A 191 13.51 -3.47 -2.27
N VAL A 192 13.94 -4.14 -3.34
CA VAL A 192 15.21 -4.88 -3.36
C VAL A 192 16.41 -3.95 -3.21
N CYS A 193 16.35 -2.74 -3.79
CA CYS A 193 17.40 -1.74 -3.63
C CYS A 193 17.49 -1.22 -2.19
N HIS A 194 16.36 -1.05 -1.50
CA HIS A 194 16.29 -0.45 -0.18
C HIS A 194 16.48 -1.46 0.96
N ASP A 195 15.91 -2.66 0.85
CA ASP A 195 16.03 -3.72 1.85
C ASP A 195 17.41 -4.41 1.75
N ARG A 196 18.24 -4.19 2.77
CA ARG A 196 19.57 -4.79 2.88
C ARG A 196 19.52 -6.32 2.87
N MET A 197 18.51 -6.94 3.47
CA MET A 197 18.39 -8.40 3.56
C MET A 197 18.10 -9.02 2.18
N LEU A 198 17.26 -8.38 1.38
CA LEU A 198 16.99 -8.81 0.01
C LEU A 198 18.23 -8.59 -0.87
N ARG A 199 18.84 -7.40 -0.79
CA ARG A 199 20.00 -7.02 -1.60
C ARG A 199 21.22 -7.91 -1.41
N GLN A 200 21.43 -8.45 -0.21
CA GLN A 200 22.55 -9.35 0.09
C GLN A 200 22.46 -10.71 -0.63
N ARG A 201 21.26 -11.13 -1.08
CA ARG A 201 21.05 -12.43 -1.71
C ARG A 201 21.09 -12.28 -3.24
N THR A 202 22.02 -13.00 -3.90
CA THR A 202 22.20 -12.94 -5.37
C THR A 202 20.93 -13.22 -6.16
N ARG A 203 20.09 -14.17 -5.72
CA ARG A 203 18.83 -14.51 -6.39
C ARG A 203 17.88 -13.30 -6.50
N PHE A 204 17.74 -12.50 -5.44
CA PHE A 204 16.87 -11.31 -5.46
C PHE A 204 17.42 -10.18 -6.32
N ARG A 205 18.75 -10.03 -6.39
CA ARG A 205 19.37 -9.09 -7.33
C ARG A 205 19.11 -9.45 -8.79
N LEU A 206 19.14 -10.75 -9.12
CA LEU A 206 18.81 -11.22 -10.46
C LEU A 206 17.34 -10.95 -10.80
N VAL A 207 16.42 -11.25 -9.86
CA VAL A 207 14.99 -10.95 -10.02
C VAL A 207 14.77 -9.45 -10.24
N ALA A 208 15.36 -8.59 -9.40
CA ALA A 208 15.28 -7.14 -9.57
C ALA A 208 15.88 -6.64 -10.90
N GLY A 209 16.96 -7.28 -11.38
CA GLY A 209 17.52 -6.99 -12.70
C GLY A 209 16.54 -7.30 -13.84
N VAL A 210 15.84 -8.44 -13.76
CA VAL A 210 14.79 -8.81 -14.71
C VAL A 210 13.61 -7.86 -14.62
N GLU A 211 13.14 -7.55 -13.41
CA GLU A 211 12.07 -6.56 -13.18
C GLU A 211 12.42 -5.18 -13.74
N ALA A 212 13.66 -4.73 -13.58
CA ALA A 212 14.15 -3.47 -14.14
C ALA A 212 14.18 -3.49 -15.67
N CYS A 213 14.59 -4.60 -16.29
CA CYS A 213 14.52 -4.75 -17.74
C CYS A 213 13.07 -4.71 -18.25
N LEU A 214 12.15 -5.40 -17.57
CA LEU A 214 10.72 -5.36 -17.89
C LEU A 214 10.14 -3.95 -17.72
N LEU A 215 10.56 -3.22 -16.68
CA LEU A 215 10.14 -1.84 -16.47
C LEU A 215 10.58 -0.93 -17.63
N LEU A 216 11.81 -1.10 -18.13
CA LEU A 216 12.29 -0.39 -19.32
C LEU A 216 11.49 -0.75 -20.56
N CYS A 217 11.13 -2.02 -20.74
CA CYS A 217 10.25 -2.44 -21.84
C CYS A 217 8.87 -1.77 -21.76
N VAL A 218 8.26 -1.71 -20.56
CA VAL A 218 6.99 -1.01 -20.35
C VAL A 218 7.13 0.47 -20.71
N ALA A 219 8.18 1.14 -20.22
CA ALA A 219 8.45 2.55 -20.51
C ALA A 219 8.67 2.84 -22.01
N PHE A 220 9.30 1.91 -22.73
CA PHE A 220 9.45 1.99 -24.19
C PHE A 220 8.09 1.84 -24.90
N THR A 221 7.27 0.86 -24.50
CA THR A 221 5.94 0.65 -25.12
C THR A 221 4.94 1.78 -24.85
N THR A 222 5.12 2.54 -23.78
CA THR A 222 4.29 3.72 -23.45
C THR A 222 4.80 5.01 -24.10
N GLY A 223 5.92 4.98 -24.83
CA GLY A 223 6.53 6.16 -25.45
C GLY A 223 7.17 7.13 -24.45
N LEU A 224 7.45 6.69 -23.22
CA LEU A 224 8.17 7.50 -22.22
C LEU A 224 9.68 7.58 -22.50
N LEU A 225 10.22 6.59 -23.23
CA LEU A 225 11.60 6.57 -23.69
C LEU A 225 11.63 6.66 -25.23
N PRO A 226 12.50 7.50 -25.80
CA PRO A 226 12.69 7.61 -27.24
C PRO A 226 13.32 6.36 -27.86
#